data_AF-A0A348WBN4-F1
#
_entry.id   AF-A0A348WBN4-F1
#
_cell.length_a   1.000
_cell.length_b   1.000
_cell.length_c   1.000
_cell.angle_alpha   90.00
_cell.angle_beta   90.00
_cell.angle_gamma   90.00
#
_symmetry.space_group_name_H-M   'P 1'
#
loop_
_entity.id
_entity.type
_entity.pdbx_description
1 polymer ?
#
loop_
_entity_poly.entity_id
_entity_poly.type
_entity_poly.pdbx_seq_one_letter_code
_entity_poly.pdbx_strand_id
1 'polypeptide(L)'
;MVRFVTAKSQTAAASDAVDPAELRAIFGENLRKLSESYSSVAGLCRELGINRTQFNRYLSGESFPRPDVLHRICQFFGVDARVLLEPVEAIQPGGVDLLNHPVVAGFFGAGPVQVPMEIFPDGFYRFVRPSFIDDTQFVRGLVYISRADGYTFLRGYESRAALRSQGLSLKPRDREFRGLVMRQEEGIMAIVTHRDSLACSFNFLTQETSFQSNLWEGYVTRTVREKVTGRRATRMVYEHLGRDRRAVMEAARSSGLVPLDEVPQFHARLLRLDQDFR
;
A
#
# COMPACT_ATOMS: atom_id res chain seq x y z
N MET A 1 26.98 -56.44 20.72
CA MET A 1 25.65 -56.04 21.25
C MET A 1 25.50 -54.54 21.03
N VAL A 2 25.09 -54.14 19.83
CA VAL A 2 24.95 -52.73 19.43
C VAL A 2 23.54 -52.29 19.79
N ARG A 3 23.41 -51.33 20.72
CA ARG A 3 22.12 -50.78 21.16
C ARG A 3 21.62 -49.80 20.10
N PHE A 4 20.52 -50.16 19.44
CA PHE A 4 19.72 -49.25 18.63
C PHE A 4 19.06 -48.20 19.52
N VAL A 5 19.41 -46.93 19.31
CA VAL A 5 18.67 -45.78 19.85
C VAL A 5 17.55 -45.47 18.87
N THR A 6 16.33 -45.87 19.21
CA THR A 6 15.11 -45.49 18.50
C THR A 6 14.74 -44.05 18.87
N ALA A 7 15.01 -43.13 17.95
CA ALA A 7 14.49 -41.77 18.03
C ALA A 7 12.99 -41.79 17.72
N LYS A 8 12.15 -41.57 18.76
CA LYS A 8 10.75 -41.21 18.58
C LYS A 8 10.69 -39.81 17.99
N SER A 9 10.38 -39.71 16.70
CA SER A 9 9.95 -38.46 16.08
C SER A 9 8.53 -38.16 16.57
N GLN A 10 8.40 -37.26 17.54
CA GLN A 10 7.12 -36.66 17.90
C GLN A 10 6.91 -35.45 17.00
N THR A 11 6.11 -35.63 15.95
CA THR A 11 5.57 -34.57 15.11
C THR A 11 4.52 -33.82 15.94
N ALA A 12 4.92 -32.71 16.59
CA ALA A 12 3.97 -31.76 17.16
C ALA A 12 3.48 -30.84 16.04
N ALA A 13 2.44 -31.25 15.33
CA ALA A 13 1.61 -30.32 14.58
C ALA A 13 0.74 -29.58 15.62
N ALA A 14 1.12 -28.34 15.95
CA ALA A 14 0.28 -27.45 16.73
C ALA A 14 -0.97 -27.13 15.90
N SER A 15 -2.13 -27.55 16.39
CA SER A 15 -3.42 -27.18 15.85
C SER A 15 -3.74 -25.74 16.23
N ASP A 16 -3.72 -24.82 15.26
CA ASP A 16 -4.38 -23.50 15.34
C ASP A 16 -5.91 -23.67 15.31
N ALA A 17 -6.46 -24.44 16.24
CA ALA A 17 -7.90 -24.51 16.44
C ALA A 17 -8.28 -23.40 17.43
N VAL A 18 -8.65 -22.23 16.90
CA VAL A 18 -9.19 -21.13 17.71
C VAL A 18 -10.38 -21.67 18.50
N ASP A 19 -10.39 -21.46 19.82
CA ASP A 19 -11.47 -21.92 20.68
C ASP A 19 -12.80 -21.27 20.25
N PRO A 20 -13.86 -22.04 19.92
CA PRO A 20 -15.17 -21.49 19.60
C PRO A 20 -15.72 -20.54 20.67
N ALA A 21 -15.32 -20.67 21.93
CA ALA A 21 -15.67 -19.74 23.00
C ALA A 21 -14.95 -18.38 22.86
N GLU A 22 -13.71 -18.38 22.39
CA GLU A 22 -12.91 -17.17 22.13
C GLU A 22 -13.50 -16.37 20.96
N LEU A 23 -13.89 -17.06 19.88
CA LEU A 23 -14.60 -16.42 18.76
C LEU A 23 -15.94 -15.81 19.17
N ARG A 24 -16.67 -16.44 20.11
CA ARG A 24 -17.93 -15.91 20.65
C ARG A 24 -17.74 -14.67 21.49
N ALA A 25 -16.62 -14.57 22.22
CA ALA A 25 -16.30 -13.40 23.04
C ALA A 25 -16.05 -12.15 22.18
N ILE A 26 -15.38 -12.31 21.03
CA ILE A 26 -15.03 -11.22 20.11
C ILE A 26 -16.29 -10.51 19.59
N PHE A 27 -17.27 -11.25 19.06
CA PHE A 27 -18.50 -10.64 18.54
C PHE A 27 -19.29 -9.87 19.61
N GLY A 28 -19.39 -10.42 20.82
CA GLY A 28 -20.07 -9.75 21.93
C GLY A 28 -19.37 -8.47 22.37
N GLU A 29 -18.03 -8.46 22.37
CA GLU A 29 -17.22 -7.28 22.63
C GLU A 29 -17.39 -6.21 21.54
N ASN A 30 -17.36 -6.61 20.27
CA ASN A 30 -17.59 -5.72 19.14
C ASN A 30 -18.95 -5.03 19.21
N LEU A 31 -20.00 -5.78 19.50
CA LEU A 31 -21.34 -5.22 19.67
C LEU A 31 -21.42 -4.26 20.84
N ARG A 32 -20.73 -4.54 21.97
CA ARG A 32 -20.67 -3.59 23.10
C ARG A 32 -20.11 -2.26 22.66
N LYS A 33 -18.95 -2.27 22.00
CA LYS A 33 -18.26 -1.06 21.52
C LYS A 33 -19.10 -0.28 20.50
N LEU A 34 -19.67 -0.97 19.51
CA LEU A 34 -20.58 -0.37 18.53
C LEU A 34 -21.82 0.27 19.18
N SER A 35 -22.27 -0.29 20.31
CA SER A 35 -23.43 0.20 21.05
C SER A 35 -23.13 1.36 22.01
N GLU A 36 -21.87 1.70 22.28
CA GLU A 36 -21.49 2.76 23.25
C GLU A 36 -22.01 4.14 22.88
N SER A 37 -22.18 4.41 21.58
CA SER A 37 -22.72 5.67 21.07
C SER A 37 -24.23 5.85 21.31
N TYR A 38 -24.92 4.82 21.78
CA TYR A 38 -26.37 4.82 22.00
C TYR A 38 -26.71 4.99 23.48
N SER A 39 -27.67 5.86 23.77
CA SER A 39 -28.11 6.18 25.14
C SER A 39 -28.79 5.01 25.87
N SER A 40 -29.31 4.02 25.14
CA SER A 40 -29.85 2.79 25.74
C SER A 40 -29.90 1.62 24.76
N VAL A 41 -29.63 0.41 25.27
CA VAL A 41 -29.77 -0.85 24.52
C VAL A 41 -31.20 -1.07 24.02
N ALA A 42 -32.20 -0.62 24.78
CA ALA A 42 -33.60 -0.74 24.39
C ALA A 42 -33.95 0.20 23.22
N GLY A 43 -33.38 1.40 23.15
CA GLY A 43 -33.50 2.31 22.01
C GLY A 43 -32.84 1.71 20.78
N LEU A 44 -31.59 1.27 20.92
CA LEU A 44 -30.82 0.61 19.87
C LEU A 44 -31.58 -0.59 19.27
N CYS A 45 -32.12 -1.49 20.09
CA CYS A 45 -32.84 -2.67 19.62
C CYS A 45 -34.09 -2.31 18.79
N ARG A 46 -34.77 -1.19 19.11
CA ARG A 46 -35.94 -0.71 18.35
C ARG A 46 -35.53 -0.19 16.98
N GLU A 47 -34.46 0.60 16.91
CA GLU A 47 -33.94 1.13 15.65
C GLU A 47 -33.35 0.02 14.77
N LEU A 48 -32.63 -0.92 15.38
CA LEU A 48 -32.05 -2.09 14.73
C LEU A 48 -33.10 -3.16 14.34
N GLY A 49 -34.31 -3.08 14.90
CA GLY A 49 -35.39 -4.04 14.65
C GLY A 49 -35.13 -5.45 15.20
N ILE A 50 -34.28 -5.58 16.23
CA ILE A 50 -33.94 -6.87 16.86
C ILE A 50 -34.63 -6.98 18.23
N ASN A 51 -35.09 -8.18 18.57
CA ASN A 51 -35.62 -8.45 19.90
C ASN A 51 -34.53 -8.23 20.97
N ARG A 52 -34.82 -7.46 22.02
CA ARG A 52 -33.84 -7.14 23.09
C ARG A 52 -33.22 -8.37 23.75
N THR A 53 -34.01 -9.41 24.02
CA THR A 53 -33.50 -10.66 24.61
C THR A 53 -32.55 -11.37 23.65
N GLN A 54 -32.85 -11.34 22.36
CA GLN A 54 -31.96 -11.87 21.32
C GLN A 54 -30.66 -11.06 21.21
N PHE A 55 -30.74 -9.74 21.22
CA PHE A 55 -29.56 -8.86 21.19
C PHE A 55 -28.66 -9.04 22.42
N ASN A 56 -29.26 -9.18 23.61
CA ASN A 56 -28.50 -9.45 24.84
C ASN A 56 -27.73 -10.77 24.78
N ARG A 57 -28.30 -11.82 24.17
CA ARG A 57 -27.59 -13.09 23.94
C ARG A 57 -26.41 -12.96 22.97
N TYR A 58 -26.44 -11.95 22.09
CA TYR A 58 -25.29 -11.62 21.23
C TYR A 58 -24.22 -10.88 22.01
N LEU A 59 -24.59 -9.90 22.83
CA LEU A 59 -23.66 -9.18 23.70
C LEU A 59 -22.94 -10.10 24.70
N SER A 60 -23.61 -11.13 25.22
CA SER A 60 -23.00 -12.11 26.14
C SER A 60 -22.21 -13.21 25.43
N GLY A 61 -22.23 -13.28 24.08
CA GLY A 61 -21.58 -14.36 23.34
C GLY A 61 -22.29 -15.72 23.44
N GLU A 62 -23.50 -15.78 24.00
CA GLU A 62 -24.30 -17.01 24.13
C GLU A 62 -24.78 -17.57 22.78
N SER A 63 -24.92 -16.70 21.78
CA SER A 63 -25.38 -17.10 20.44
C SER A 63 -24.84 -16.18 19.35
N PHE A 64 -24.88 -16.66 18.11
CA PHE A 64 -24.57 -15.86 16.92
C PHE A 64 -25.85 -15.49 16.14
N PRO A 65 -25.83 -14.38 15.41
CA PRO A 65 -26.93 -13.98 14.54
C PRO A 65 -27.02 -14.94 13.34
N ARG A 66 -28.25 -15.19 12.91
CA ARG A 66 -28.49 -15.80 11.59
C ARG A 66 -28.04 -14.84 10.49
N PRO A 67 -27.75 -15.31 9.27
CA PRO A 67 -27.22 -14.47 8.19
C PRO A 67 -28.06 -13.21 7.89
N ASP A 68 -29.38 -13.32 7.93
CA ASP A 68 -30.32 -12.19 7.75
C ASP A 68 -30.21 -11.15 8.86
N VAL A 69 -30.11 -11.62 10.12
CA VAL A 69 -29.95 -10.76 11.28
C VAL A 69 -28.57 -10.10 11.29
N LEU A 70 -27.53 -10.84 10.91
CA LEU A 70 -26.16 -10.33 10.80
C LEU A 70 -26.08 -9.24 9.75
N HIS A 71 -26.65 -9.47 8.56
CA HIS A 71 -26.67 -8.48 7.48
C HIS A 71 -27.28 -7.15 7.94
N ARG A 72 -28.38 -7.21 8.68
CA ARG A 72 -29.02 -6.02 9.25
C ARG A 72 -28.14 -5.32 10.30
N ILE A 73 -27.47 -6.07 11.18
CA ILE A 73 -26.50 -5.53 12.14
C ILE A 73 -25.37 -4.81 11.39
N CYS A 74 -24.79 -5.45 10.38
CA CYS A 74 -23.73 -4.89 9.54
C CYS A 74 -24.16 -3.59 8.86
N GLN A 75 -25.34 -3.57 8.22
CA GLN A 75 -25.87 -2.36 7.59
C GLN A 75 -26.14 -1.23 8.59
N PHE A 76 -26.70 -1.55 9.74
CA PHE A 76 -27.03 -0.56 10.77
C PHE A 76 -25.78 0.14 11.33
N PHE A 77 -24.71 -0.62 11.56
CA PHE A 77 -23.45 -0.08 12.12
C PHE A 77 -22.40 0.33 11.06
N GLY A 78 -22.64 0.05 9.77
CA GLY A 78 -21.67 0.35 8.70
C GLY A 78 -20.42 -0.54 8.72
N VAL A 79 -20.54 -1.76 9.26
CA VAL A 79 -19.45 -2.75 9.37
C VAL A 79 -19.73 -3.96 8.48
N ASP A 80 -18.72 -4.79 8.24
CA ASP A 80 -18.89 -6.06 7.51
C ASP A 80 -18.96 -7.29 8.44
N ALA A 81 -19.17 -8.48 7.85
CA ALA A 81 -19.38 -9.73 8.59
C ALA A 81 -18.15 -10.19 9.40
N ARG A 82 -16.95 -9.63 9.17
CA ARG A 82 -15.77 -9.88 10.01
C ARG A 82 -16.00 -9.47 11.46
N VAL A 83 -17.03 -8.65 11.74
CA VAL A 83 -17.48 -8.31 13.10
C VAL A 83 -17.75 -9.54 13.96
N LEU A 84 -18.02 -10.70 13.35
CA LEU A 84 -18.16 -11.96 14.06
C LEU A 84 -16.86 -12.49 14.68
N LEU A 85 -15.70 -12.22 14.08
CA LEU A 85 -14.46 -12.96 14.35
C LEU A 85 -13.24 -12.06 14.58
N GLU A 86 -13.30 -10.78 14.21
CA GLU A 86 -12.19 -9.83 14.34
C GLU A 86 -12.62 -8.66 15.23
N PRO A 87 -11.74 -8.07 16.07
CA PRO A 87 -12.06 -6.87 16.83
C PRO A 87 -12.55 -5.72 15.93
N VAL A 88 -13.60 -5.02 16.34
CA VAL A 88 -14.24 -3.96 15.54
C VAL A 88 -13.32 -2.80 15.20
N GLU A 89 -12.29 -2.58 16.01
CA GLU A 89 -11.24 -1.60 15.72
C GLU A 89 -10.32 -2.02 14.58
N ALA A 90 -10.17 -3.32 14.34
CA ALA A 90 -9.46 -3.87 13.19
C ALA A 90 -10.35 -3.95 11.94
N ILE A 91 -11.67 -3.89 12.12
CA ILE A 91 -12.65 -3.86 11.04
C ILE A 91 -12.78 -2.43 10.60
N GLN A 92 -12.00 -2.07 9.57
CA GLN A 92 -12.21 -0.82 8.87
C GLN A 92 -13.68 -0.74 8.45
N PRO A 93 -14.35 0.42 8.65
CA PRO A 93 -15.68 0.63 8.09
C PRO A 93 -15.62 0.20 6.64
N GLY A 94 -16.61 -0.55 6.18
CA GLY A 94 -16.80 -0.88 4.77
C GLY A 94 -17.18 0.36 3.97
N GLY A 95 -16.38 1.42 4.11
CA GLY A 95 -16.48 2.66 3.39
C GLY A 95 -16.24 2.35 1.93
N VAL A 96 -17.08 2.94 1.10
CA VAL A 96 -16.91 2.89 -0.34
C VAL A 96 -15.58 3.54 -0.70
N ASP A 97 -14.54 2.71 -0.88
CA ASP A 97 -13.29 3.13 -1.51
C ASP A 97 -13.54 3.36 -3.01
N LEU A 98 -12.81 4.29 -3.63
CA LEU A 98 -12.95 4.70 -5.02
C LEU A 98 -12.98 3.50 -5.98
N LEU A 99 -12.18 2.47 -5.70
CA LEU A 99 -12.08 1.26 -6.52
C LEU A 99 -13.14 0.19 -6.20
N ASN A 100 -13.85 0.33 -5.07
CA ASN A 100 -14.89 -0.60 -4.63
C ASN A 100 -16.30 0.04 -4.69
N HIS A 101 -16.44 1.18 -5.35
CA HIS A 101 -17.73 1.86 -5.52
C HIS A 101 -18.70 1.05 -6.38
N PRO A 102 -20.00 0.95 -6.03
CA PRO A 102 -20.97 0.14 -6.78
C PRO A 102 -21.05 0.44 -8.28
N VAL A 103 -20.92 1.71 -8.67
CA VAL A 103 -20.90 2.14 -10.09
C VAL A 103 -19.79 1.47 -10.90
N VAL A 104 -18.67 1.11 -10.28
CA VAL A 104 -17.54 0.46 -10.95
C VAL A 104 -17.37 -1.02 -10.58
N ALA A 105 -18.40 -1.62 -9.98
CA ALA A 105 -18.40 -3.04 -9.67
C ALA A 105 -18.19 -3.88 -10.94
N GLY A 106 -17.25 -4.81 -10.90
CA GLY A 106 -16.86 -5.63 -12.06
C GLY A 106 -15.81 -5.01 -12.99
N PHE A 107 -15.49 -3.72 -12.81
CA PHE A 107 -14.40 -3.05 -13.53
C PHE A 107 -13.17 -2.84 -12.63
N PHE A 108 -13.42 -2.47 -11.38
CA PHE A 108 -12.42 -2.39 -10.31
C PHE A 108 -12.84 -3.30 -9.13
N GLY A 109 -11.96 -3.42 -8.15
CA GLY A 109 -12.21 -4.17 -6.92
C GLY A 109 -11.01 -4.11 -5.99
N ALA A 110 -10.91 -5.09 -5.08
CA ALA A 110 -9.80 -5.16 -4.12
C ALA A 110 -8.44 -5.54 -4.76
N GLY A 111 -8.45 -6.17 -5.94
CA GLY A 111 -7.23 -6.67 -6.60
C GLY A 111 -6.15 -5.61 -6.82
N PRO A 112 -6.46 -4.44 -7.42
CA PRO A 112 -5.48 -3.37 -7.61
C PRO A 112 -4.86 -2.81 -6.33
N VAL A 113 -5.58 -2.74 -5.20
CA VAL A 113 -5.01 -2.19 -3.94
C VAL A 113 -4.15 -3.19 -3.18
N GLN A 114 -4.35 -4.49 -3.43
CA GLN A 114 -3.57 -5.57 -2.84
C GLN A 114 -2.26 -5.78 -3.61
N VAL A 115 -1.22 -5.01 -3.26
CA VAL A 115 0.13 -5.17 -3.81
C VAL A 115 0.94 -6.16 -2.94
N PRO A 116 1.26 -7.38 -3.43
CA PRO A 116 2.03 -8.37 -2.67
C PRO A 116 3.46 -7.90 -2.37
N MET A 117 4.01 -8.35 -1.23
CA MET A 117 5.39 -8.04 -0.82
C MET A 117 6.43 -8.65 -1.77
N GLU A 118 6.08 -9.74 -2.44
CA GLU A 118 6.91 -10.46 -3.41
C GLU A 118 7.06 -9.66 -4.71
N ILE A 119 6.01 -8.93 -5.10
CA ILE A 119 6.00 -8.09 -6.32
C ILE A 119 6.67 -6.75 -6.07
N PHE A 120 6.40 -6.12 -4.91
CA PHE A 120 6.95 -4.81 -4.59
C PHE A 120 7.19 -4.66 -3.07
N PRO A 121 8.36 -5.08 -2.56
CA PRO A 121 8.65 -5.06 -1.14
C PRO A 121 8.57 -3.68 -0.46
N ASP A 122 8.33 -3.67 0.86
CA ASP A 122 8.54 -2.46 1.67
C ASP A 122 10.02 -2.05 1.73
N GLY A 123 10.25 -0.78 2.04
CA GLY A 123 11.58 -0.25 2.30
C GLY A 123 11.96 0.88 1.37
N PHE A 124 13.26 1.19 1.36
CA PHE A 124 13.79 2.26 0.54
C PHE A 124 14.10 1.77 -0.87
N TYR A 125 13.79 2.62 -1.83
CA TYR A 125 14.17 2.45 -3.22
C TYR A 125 14.96 3.66 -3.67
N ARG A 126 16.07 3.42 -4.35
CA ARG A 126 16.72 4.43 -5.19
C ARG A 126 16.02 4.42 -6.54
N PHE A 127 15.78 5.59 -7.11
CA PHE A 127 15.31 5.69 -8.49
C PHE A 127 16.22 6.56 -9.33
N VAL A 128 16.23 6.28 -10.63
CA VAL A 128 16.90 7.08 -11.66
C VAL A 128 15.96 7.27 -12.85
N ARG A 129 15.92 8.49 -13.38
CA ARG A 129 15.27 8.80 -14.67
C ARG A 129 15.96 9.98 -15.36
N PRO A 130 15.83 10.13 -16.68
CA PRO A 130 16.09 11.41 -17.35
C PRO A 130 15.30 12.56 -16.73
N SER A 131 15.89 13.76 -16.73
CA SER A 131 15.22 14.97 -16.30
C SER A 131 14.10 15.34 -17.29
N PHE A 132 13.02 15.93 -16.77
CA PHE A 132 11.94 16.45 -17.61
C PHE A 132 12.23 17.88 -18.11
N ILE A 133 13.32 18.48 -17.63
CA ILE A 133 13.68 19.88 -17.90
C ILE A 133 14.94 19.96 -18.77
N ASP A 134 15.92 19.10 -18.50
CA ASP A 134 17.24 19.12 -19.15
C ASP A 134 17.62 17.71 -19.62
N ASP A 135 17.62 17.51 -20.93
CA ASP A 135 17.86 16.21 -21.57
C ASP A 135 19.30 15.68 -21.36
N THR A 136 20.21 16.49 -20.83
CA THR A 136 21.58 16.08 -20.47
C THR A 136 21.71 15.58 -19.03
N GLN A 137 20.67 15.76 -18.21
CA GLN A 137 20.68 15.44 -16.79
C GLN A 137 19.72 14.32 -16.41
N PHE A 138 20.06 13.65 -15.33
CA PHE A 138 19.28 12.58 -14.71
C PHE A 138 18.89 12.97 -13.30
N VAL A 139 17.67 12.62 -12.91
CA VAL A 139 17.22 12.73 -11.53
C VAL A 139 17.51 11.41 -10.83
N ARG A 140 18.35 11.46 -9.81
CA ARG A 140 18.55 10.38 -8.84
C ARG A 140 17.86 10.75 -7.55
N GLY A 141 16.99 9.89 -7.04
CA GLY A 141 16.26 10.15 -5.80
C GLY A 141 16.03 8.91 -4.97
N LEU A 142 15.39 9.13 -3.83
CA LEU A 142 15.06 8.10 -2.86
C LEU A 142 13.56 8.18 -2.55
N VAL A 143 12.91 7.03 -2.53
CA VAL A 143 11.54 6.87 -2.04
C VAL A 143 11.49 5.78 -0.97
N TYR A 144 10.50 5.87 -0.11
CA TYR A 144 10.19 4.89 0.91
C TYR A 144 8.80 4.32 0.63
N ILE A 145 8.73 2.99 0.60
CA ILE A 145 7.51 2.22 0.41
C ILE A 145 7.10 1.62 1.75
N SER A 146 5.83 1.82 2.09
CA SER A 146 5.22 1.30 3.32
C SER A 146 3.77 0.92 3.08
N ARG A 147 3.31 -0.12 3.78
CA ARG A 147 1.91 -0.52 3.78
C ARG A 147 1.21 -0.09 5.06
N ALA A 148 -0.01 0.41 4.93
CA ALA A 148 -0.91 0.68 6.04
C ALA A 148 -2.34 0.56 5.54
N ASP A 149 -3.25 0.10 6.40
CA ASP A 149 -4.68 0.06 6.12
C ASP A 149 -5.08 -0.72 4.85
N GLY A 150 -4.28 -1.71 4.44
CA GLY A 150 -4.51 -2.49 3.21
C GLY A 150 -4.03 -1.82 1.91
N TYR A 151 -3.43 -0.62 2.00
CA TYR A 151 -2.89 0.12 0.88
C TYR A 151 -1.36 0.17 0.91
N THR A 152 -0.76 0.39 -0.25
CA THR A 152 0.69 0.61 -0.40
C THR A 152 0.96 2.06 -0.72
N PHE A 153 1.82 2.69 0.08
CA PHE A 153 2.15 4.10 -0.01
C PHE A 153 3.60 4.31 -0.43
N LEU A 154 3.79 5.33 -1.24
CA LEU A 154 5.09 5.86 -1.63
C LEU A 154 5.28 7.22 -0.97
N ARG A 155 6.46 7.46 -0.41
CA ARG A 155 6.87 8.77 0.11
C ARG A 155 8.27 9.10 -0.34
N GLY A 156 8.50 10.34 -0.78
CA GLY A 156 9.84 10.80 -1.10
C GLY A 156 9.99 12.30 -0.94
N TYR A 157 11.20 12.77 -1.24
CA TYR A 157 11.55 14.18 -1.12
C TYR A 157 12.32 14.62 -2.36
N GLU A 158 11.93 15.76 -2.91
CA GLU A 158 12.68 16.40 -3.98
C GLU A 158 14.09 16.77 -3.53
N SER A 159 15.05 16.68 -4.45
CA SER A 159 16.44 16.97 -4.12
C SER A 159 16.60 18.46 -3.80
N ARG A 160 17.38 18.78 -2.76
CA ARG A 160 17.65 20.18 -2.40
C ARG A 160 18.38 20.91 -3.53
N ALA A 161 19.25 20.21 -4.25
CA ALA A 161 19.99 20.76 -5.37
C ALA A 161 19.06 21.19 -6.52
N ALA A 162 18.14 20.30 -6.94
CA ALA A 162 17.20 20.58 -8.02
C ALA A 162 16.20 21.70 -7.70
N LEU A 163 15.82 21.83 -6.42
CA LEU A 163 14.94 22.93 -6.00
C LEU A 163 15.69 24.25 -5.88
N ARG A 164 16.94 24.22 -5.40
CA ARG A 164 17.77 25.41 -5.31
C ARG A 164 18.03 26.02 -6.69
N SER A 165 18.28 25.20 -7.72
CA SER A 165 18.48 25.69 -9.09
C SER A 165 17.22 26.34 -9.69
N GLN A 166 16.04 26.01 -9.16
CA GLN A 166 14.75 26.60 -9.56
C GLN A 166 14.28 27.72 -8.62
N GLY A 167 15.07 28.09 -7.60
CA GLY A 167 14.66 29.09 -6.61
C GLY A 167 13.48 28.67 -5.73
N LEU A 168 13.22 27.37 -5.61
CA LEU A 168 12.09 26.81 -4.87
C LEU A 168 12.44 26.56 -3.39
N SER A 169 11.41 26.47 -2.55
CA SER A 169 11.57 26.26 -1.11
C SER A 169 12.30 24.94 -0.79
N LEU A 170 13.25 25.01 0.15
CA LEU A 170 14.01 23.86 0.62
C LEU A 170 13.46 23.23 1.91
N LYS A 171 12.34 23.77 2.43
CA LYS A 171 11.71 23.27 3.66
C LYS A 171 11.24 21.83 3.44
N PRO A 172 11.43 20.91 4.41
CA PRO A 172 11.02 19.52 4.24
C PRO A 172 9.57 19.34 3.80
N ARG A 173 8.63 20.14 4.33
CA ARG A 173 7.21 20.11 3.98
C ARG A 173 6.96 20.31 2.47
N ASP A 174 7.68 21.25 1.85
CA ASP A 174 7.45 21.67 0.46
C ASP A 174 8.12 20.71 -0.53
N ARG A 175 9.12 19.97 -0.05
CA ARG A 175 9.87 18.96 -0.80
C ARG A 175 9.19 17.60 -0.83
N GLU A 176 8.31 17.35 0.13
CA GLU A 176 7.67 16.05 0.31
C GLU A 176 6.68 15.79 -0.83
N PHE A 177 6.77 14.60 -1.41
CA PHE A 177 5.75 14.04 -2.26
C PHE A 177 5.29 12.70 -1.72
N ARG A 178 4.03 12.35 -2.00
CA ARG A 178 3.43 11.08 -1.59
C ARG A 178 2.64 10.48 -2.75
N GLY A 179 2.48 9.18 -2.74
CA GLY A 179 1.70 8.48 -3.74
C GLY A 179 1.04 7.22 -3.23
N LEU A 180 0.04 6.79 -3.98
CA LEU A 180 -0.61 5.49 -3.85
C LEU A 180 0.00 4.54 -4.87
N VAL A 181 0.29 3.31 -4.46
CA VAL A 181 0.78 2.23 -5.31
C VAL A 181 -0.31 1.17 -5.44
N MET A 182 -0.58 0.77 -6.68
CA MET A 182 -1.56 -0.25 -7.03
C MET A 182 -0.92 -1.30 -7.93
N ARG A 183 -1.45 -2.50 -7.92
CA ARG A 183 -1.07 -3.56 -8.85
C ARG A 183 -1.67 -3.27 -10.23
N GLN A 184 -0.87 -3.42 -11.28
CA GLN A 184 -1.28 -3.21 -12.66
C GLN A 184 -0.56 -4.22 -13.55
N GLU A 185 -1.32 -5.07 -14.25
CA GLU A 185 -0.78 -6.19 -15.05
C GLU A 185 0.24 -7.03 -14.26
N GLU A 186 1.46 -7.20 -14.80
CA GLU A 186 2.58 -7.92 -14.19
C GLU A 186 3.42 -7.05 -13.24
N GLY A 187 3.04 -5.78 -13.04
CA GLY A 187 3.80 -4.82 -12.26
C GLY A 187 2.94 -4.00 -11.31
N ILE A 188 3.39 -2.77 -11.09
CA ILE A 188 2.72 -1.78 -10.26
C ILE A 188 2.53 -0.48 -11.02
N MET A 189 1.49 0.23 -10.65
CA MET A 189 1.24 1.62 -10.98
C MET A 189 1.42 2.46 -9.72
N ALA A 190 2.02 3.65 -9.82
CA ALA A 190 2.01 4.63 -8.74
C ALA A 190 1.56 6.01 -9.21
N ILE A 191 0.59 6.60 -8.50
CA ILE A 191 0.18 7.99 -8.68
C ILE A 191 0.80 8.82 -7.56
N VAL A 192 1.66 9.77 -7.92
CA VAL A 192 2.46 10.55 -6.95
C VAL A 192 2.19 12.04 -7.10
N THR A 193 1.92 12.73 -6.01
CA THR A 193 1.65 14.18 -5.99
C THR A 193 2.46 14.89 -4.91
N HIS A 194 2.68 16.19 -5.13
CA HIS A 194 3.17 17.10 -4.10
C HIS A 194 2.04 17.58 -3.22
N ARG A 195 2.41 18.05 -2.03
CA ARG A 195 1.48 18.73 -1.14
C ARG A 195 0.84 19.94 -1.84
N ASP A 196 -0.46 20.10 -1.64
CA ASP A 196 -1.25 21.23 -2.16
C ASP A 196 -1.19 21.37 -3.71
N SER A 197 -0.91 20.26 -4.42
CA SER A 197 -0.83 20.19 -5.88
C SER A 197 -1.89 19.26 -6.47
N LEU A 198 -2.49 19.67 -7.58
CA LEU A 198 -3.32 18.80 -8.43
C LEU A 198 -2.52 18.13 -9.55
N ALA A 199 -1.29 18.59 -9.82
CA ALA A 199 -0.39 17.92 -10.76
C ALA A 199 0.19 16.66 -10.10
N CYS A 200 0.13 15.54 -10.81
CA CYS A 200 0.71 14.28 -10.38
C CYS A 200 1.65 13.70 -11.44
N SER A 201 2.46 12.74 -11.02
CA SER A 201 3.07 11.78 -11.93
C SER A 201 2.36 10.45 -11.87
N PHE A 202 2.30 9.80 -13.03
CA PHE A 202 1.90 8.41 -13.15
C PHE A 202 3.15 7.60 -13.43
N ASN A 203 3.34 6.51 -12.70
CA ASN A 203 4.48 5.63 -12.84
C ASN A 203 3.95 4.23 -13.12
N PHE A 204 4.57 3.52 -14.05
CA PHE A 204 4.37 2.09 -14.23
C PHE A 204 5.73 1.41 -14.14
N LEU A 205 5.82 0.35 -13.34
CA LEU A 205 7.06 -0.37 -13.07
C LEU A 205 6.80 -1.88 -13.04
N THR A 206 7.65 -2.64 -13.72
CA THR A 206 7.67 -4.12 -13.70
C THR A 206 9.03 -4.58 -13.19
N GLN A 207 9.07 -5.72 -12.50
CA GLN A 207 10.32 -6.27 -12.00
C GLN A 207 11.20 -6.72 -13.16
N GLU A 208 12.49 -6.39 -13.12
CA GLU A 208 13.47 -6.91 -14.08
C GLU A 208 13.76 -8.38 -13.74
N THR A 209 13.55 -9.26 -14.72
CA THR A 209 13.61 -10.71 -14.50
C THR A 209 14.95 -11.33 -14.88
N SER A 210 15.79 -10.61 -15.65
CA SER A 210 16.94 -11.23 -16.33
C SER A 210 18.20 -11.30 -15.48
N PHE A 211 18.39 -10.38 -14.52
CA PHE A 211 19.68 -10.23 -13.82
C PHE A 211 19.58 -10.07 -12.31
N GLN A 212 18.77 -9.13 -11.84
CA GLN A 212 18.68 -8.80 -10.41
C GLN A 212 17.23 -8.57 -10.02
N SER A 213 16.72 -9.39 -9.11
CA SER A 213 15.34 -9.30 -8.63
C SER A 213 15.06 -8.06 -7.76
N ASN A 214 16.08 -7.28 -7.42
CA ASN A 214 15.91 -6.02 -6.69
C ASN A 214 15.76 -4.80 -7.63
N LEU A 215 15.55 -5.01 -8.92
CA LEU A 215 15.36 -3.95 -9.91
C LEU A 215 13.96 -3.96 -10.50
N TRP A 216 13.43 -2.77 -10.74
CA TRP A 216 12.19 -2.54 -11.48
C TRP A 216 12.46 -1.50 -12.56
N GLU A 217 12.02 -1.78 -13.77
CA GLU A 217 12.07 -0.85 -14.89
C GLU A 217 10.67 -0.51 -15.39
N GLY A 218 10.53 0.63 -16.03
CA GLY A 218 9.27 1.07 -16.61
C GLY A 218 9.35 2.54 -16.99
N TYR A 219 8.29 3.29 -16.70
CA TYR A 219 8.20 4.68 -17.11
C TYR A 219 7.44 5.56 -16.14
N VAL A 220 7.68 6.86 -16.25
CA VAL A 220 6.99 7.92 -15.53
C VAL A 220 6.48 8.96 -16.51
N THR A 221 5.25 9.40 -16.30
CA THR A 221 4.63 10.50 -17.05
C THR A 221 4.22 11.64 -16.11
N ARG A 222 4.14 12.85 -16.64
CA ARG A 222 3.63 14.03 -15.91
C ARG A 222 2.29 14.45 -16.48
N THR A 223 1.33 14.73 -15.61
CA THR A 223 0.02 15.30 -16.00
C THR A 223 0.12 16.82 -16.20
N VAL A 224 0.93 17.24 -17.17
CA VAL A 224 1.11 18.65 -17.54
C VAL A 224 0.78 18.85 -19.02
N ARG A 225 0.40 20.08 -19.38
CA ARG A 225 0.17 20.46 -20.78
C ARG A 225 1.40 20.11 -21.62
N GLU A 226 1.15 19.63 -22.82
CA GLU A 226 2.19 19.48 -23.84
C GLU A 226 2.91 20.81 -24.06
N LYS A 227 4.23 20.74 -24.04
CA LYS A 227 5.12 21.86 -24.39
C LYS A 227 5.90 21.45 -25.63
N VAL A 228 6.24 22.44 -26.45
CA VAL A 228 7.13 22.26 -27.61
C VAL A 228 8.50 21.72 -27.17
N THR A 229 8.91 22.03 -25.93
CA THR A 229 10.15 21.59 -25.31
C THR A 229 9.89 20.84 -24.00
N GLY A 230 10.57 19.71 -23.81
CA GLY A 230 10.48 18.87 -22.62
C GLY A 230 9.62 17.62 -22.81
N ARG A 231 10.08 16.52 -22.23
CA ARG A 231 9.41 15.22 -22.32
C ARG A 231 8.22 15.17 -21.37
N ARG A 232 7.12 14.53 -21.77
CA ARG A 232 5.98 14.22 -20.87
C ARG A 232 6.06 12.83 -20.26
N ALA A 233 6.83 11.95 -20.88
CA ALA A 233 7.07 10.59 -20.47
C ALA A 233 8.57 10.28 -20.59
N THR A 234 9.10 9.48 -19.69
CA THR A 234 10.47 8.96 -19.78
C THR A 234 10.57 7.61 -19.09
N ARG A 235 11.55 6.80 -19.50
CA ARG A 235 11.91 5.57 -18.78
C ARG A 235 12.40 5.88 -17.37
N MET A 236 12.15 4.97 -16.46
CA MET A 236 12.51 5.08 -15.05
C MET A 236 12.93 3.72 -14.51
N VAL A 237 13.92 3.72 -13.63
CA VAL A 237 14.42 2.50 -12.97
C VAL A 237 14.41 2.70 -11.46
N TYR A 238 13.96 1.67 -10.75
CA TYR A 238 13.94 1.57 -9.30
C TYR A 238 14.84 0.42 -8.86
N GLU A 239 15.57 0.64 -7.78
CA GLU A 239 16.43 -0.36 -7.13
C GLU A 239 16.05 -0.44 -5.66
N HIS A 240 15.66 -1.63 -5.21
CA HIS A 240 15.31 -1.89 -3.82
C HIS A 240 16.58 -1.99 -2.97
N LEU A 241 16.66 -1.11 -1.98
CA LEU A 241 17.71 -1.05 -0.96
C LEU A 241 17.24 -1.66 0.38
N GLY A 242 15.96 -1.99 0.49
CA GLY A 242 15.34 -2.50 1.71
C GLY A 242 15.52 -1.55 2.89
N ARG A 243 16.16 -2.03 3.95
CA ARG A 243 16.44 -1.27 5.18
C ARG A 243 17.93 -1.18 5.48
N ASP A 244 18.80 -1.46 4.50
CA ASP A 244 20.24 -1.30 4.68
C ASP A 244 20.59 0.18 4.88
N ARG A 245 20.89 0.54 6.12
CA ARG A 245 21.20 1.91 6.52
C ARG A 245 22.37 2.49 5.73
N ARG A 246 23.38 1.69 5.39
CA ARG A 246 24.55 2.18 4.67
C ARG A 246 24.16 2.55 3.24
N ALA A 247 23.55 1.60 2.51
CA ALA A 247 23.09 1.81 1.14
C ALA A 247 22.08 2.97 1.04
N VAL A 248 21.13 3.05 1.99
CA VAL A 248 20.13 4.12 2.05
C VAL A 248 20.78 5.49 2.26
N MET A 249 21.72 5.61 3.20
CA MET A 249 22.40 6.88 3.46
C MET A 249 23.29 7.32 2.31
N GLU A 250 23.92 6.37 1.62
CA GLU A 250 24.70 6.63 0.39
C GLU A 250 23.80 7.12 -0.75
N ALA A 251 22.67 6.45 -0.98
CA ALA A 251 21.67 6.86 -1.96
C ALA A 251 21.06 8.24 -1.64
N ALA A 252 20.79 8.52 -0.36
CA ALA A 252 20.27 9.81 0.08
C ALA A 252 21.27 10.96 -0.16
N ARG A 253 22.57 10.76 0.13
CA ARG A 253 23.61 11.77 -0.08
C ARG A 253 23.89 12.05 -1.55
N SER A 254 23.71 11.03 -2.39
CA SER A 254 23.94 11.10 -3.82
C SER A 254 22.69 11.54 -4.61
N SER A 255 21.55 11.76 -3.95
CA SER A 255 20.31 12.21 -4.60
C SER A 255 20.43 13.64 -5.14
N GLY A 256 19.99 13.86 -6.38
CA GLY A 256 20.19 15.12 -7.09
C GLY A 256 19.95 15.03 -8.59
N LEU A 257 20.28 16.13 -9.27
CA LEU A 257 20.49 16.15 -10.71
C LEU A 257 21.94 15.75 -10.97
N VAL A 258 22.15 14.75 -11.81
CA VAL A 258 23.47 14.19 -12.12
C VAL A 258 23.66 14.02 -13.63
N PRO A 259 24.89 14.17 -14.14
CA PRO A 259 25.22 13.82 -15.52
C PRO A 259 25.19 12.30 -15.75
N LEU A 260 25.21 11.88 -17.03
CA LEU A 260 25.10 10.46 -17.42
C LEU A 260 26.23 9.58 -16.87
N ASP A 261 27.46 10.09 -16.81
CA ASP A 261 28.64 9.39 -16.30
C ASP A 261 28.57 9.07 -14.79
N GLU A 262 27.72 9.79 -14.05
CA GLU A 262 27.41 9.50 -12.64
C GLU A 262 26.23 8.53 -12.44
N VAL A 263 25.54 8.14 -13.51
CA VAL A 263 24.48 7.13 -13.45
C VAL A 263 25.10 5.74 -13.43
N PRO A 264 24.77 4.86 -12.47
CA PRO A 264 25.26 3.49 -12.47
C PRO A 264 25.00 2.81 -13.81
N GLN A 265 26.02 2.16 -14.37
CA GLN A 265 25.97 1.64 -15.74
C GLN A 265 24.77 0.71 -15.99
N PHE A 266 24.37 -0.09 -15.00
CA PHE A 266 23.22 -0.97 -15.13
C PHE A 266 21.90 -0.19 -15.23
N HIS A 267 21.72 0.89 -14.45
CA HIS A 267 20.57 1.78 -14.57
C HIS A 267 20.54 2.43 -15.96
N ALA A 268 21.69 2.91 -16.45
CA ALA A 268 21.80 3.53 -17.77
C ALA A 268 21.37 2.57 -18.90
N ARG A 269 21.71 1.27 -18.79
CA ARG A 269 21.28 0.24 -19.74
C ARG A 269 19.76 0.04 -19.74
N LEU A 270 19.13 -0.06 -18.57
CA LEU A 270 17.67 -0.22 -18.44
C LEU A 270 16.91 1.03 -18.89
N LEU A 271 17.53 2.21 -18.83
CA LEU A 271 16.96 3.44 -19.36
C LEU A 271 16.95 3.53 -20.90
N ARG A 272 17.62 2.60 -21.62
CA ARG A 272 17.59 2.48 -23.09
C ARG A 272 17.68 3.84 -23.79
N LEU A 273 18.71 4.60 -23.45
CA LEU A 273 18.84 6.03 -23.80
C LEU A 273 19.02 6.29 -25.30
N ASP A 274 19.46 5.27 -26.02
CA ASP A 274 19.64 5.22 -27.47
C ASP A 274 18.35 4.85 -28.23
N GLN A 275 17.26 4.53 -27.53
CA GLN A 275 16.00 4.11 -28.12
C GLN A 275 14.88 5.11 -27.83
N ASP A 276 14.09 5.45 -28.84
CA ASP A 276 12.91 6.29 -28.66
C ASP A 276 11.93 5.67 -27.66
N PHE A 277 11.25 6.54 -26.91
CA PHE A 277 10.13 6.15 -26.06
C PHE A 277 8.89 5.95 -26.95
N ARG A 278 8.36 4.73 -26.99
CA ARG A 278 7.21 4.34 -27.82
C ARG A 278 6.02 4.00 -26.94
#